data_AF-A0A7R9CZ54-F1
#
_entry.id   AF-A0A7R9CZ54-F1
#
_cell.length_a   1.000
_cell.length_b   1.000
_cell.length_c   1.000
_cell.angle_alpha   90.00
_cell.angle_beta   90.00
_cell.angle_gamma   90.00
#
_symmetry.space_group_name_H-M   'P 1'
#
loop_
_entity.id
_entity.type
_entity.pdbx_description
1 polymer ?
#
loop_
_entity_poly.entity_id
_entity_poly.type
_entity_poly.pdbx_seq_one_letter_code
_entity_poly.pdbx_strand_id
1 'polypeptide(L)'
;MTLLTGVNRNIISKLHNSLKLYYPCKFTQRNIHYTQGQSPEPSLREYFYYIDHQGMVSARNHTTGYYIRLIVTTMKETHINVDLFLDDSRMKNFTSCFKDRKFLVFFFKKLKMNTTNRYPEFPYLSLCGRERNFVRCDDCPLVFTHVIKTITTSGTTENRLCYGHAGDLLSVKFEPERVHMSPETGRVYHPAPTAVGSIGLVQSKLAIEFSKYFRFDNGEHNSPTHFTWDMTSYTLKTDWYAAIKELTTQTV
;
A
#
# COMPACT_ATOMS: atom_id res chain seq x y z
N MET A 1 -4.12 -36.82 -15.36
CA MET A 1 -3.21 -35.65 -15.30
C MET A 1 -4.05 -34.42 -15.66
N THR A 2 -4.87 -33.95 -14.72
CA THR A 2 -5.92 -32.96 -14.99
C THR A 2 -5.48 -31.64 -14.38
N LEU A 3 -5.07 -30.71 -15.24
CA LEU A 3 -4.57 -29.39 -14.86
C LEU A 3 -5.70 -28.52 -14.31
N LEU A 4 -5.36 -27.87 -13.19
CA LEU A 4 -5.99 -26.77 -12.50
C LEU A 4 -6.65 -25.73 -13.45
N THR A 5 -7.93 -25.87 -13.75
CA THR A 5 -8.75 -24.82 -14.37
C THR A 5 -9.98 -24.57 -13.51
N GLY A 6 -9.79 -23.87 -12.40
CA GLY A 6 -10.86 -23.61 -11.45
C GLY A 6 -10.72 -22.28 -10.72
N VAL A 7 -10.13 -21.25 -11.34
CA VAL A 7 -10.26 -19.90 -10.78
C VAL A 7 -11.65 -19.40 -11.15
N ASN A 8 -12.59 -19.49 -10.20
CA ASN A 8 -13.99 -19.15 -10.44
C ASN A 8 -14.13 -17.66 -10.80
N ARG A 9 -14.87 -17.36 -11.90
CA ARG A 9 -15.13 -16.00 -12.41
C ARG A 9 -15.72 -15.08 -11.34
N ASN A 10 -16.42 -15.61 -10.32
CA ASN A 10 -17.00 -14.84 -9.22
C ASN A 10 -15.96 -14.26 -8.25
N ILE A 11 -14.84 -14.97 -8.01
CA ILE A 11 -13.76 -14.48 -7.15
C ILE A 11 -12.98 -13.38 -7.88
N ILE A 12 -12.68 -13.63 -9.17
CA ILE A 12 -12.06 -12.63 -10.03
C ILE A 12 -12.98 -11.40 -10.14
N SER A 13 -14.29 -11.57 -10.26
CA SER A 13 -15.23 -10.44 -10.33
C SER A 13 -15.28 -9.65 -9.03
N LYS A 14 -15.21 -10.28 -7.85
CA LYS A 14 -15.07 -9.58 -6.57
C LYS A 14 -13.75 -8.81 -6.47
N LEU A 15 -12.63 -9.40 -6.87
CA LEU A 15 -11.32 -8.73 -6.91
C LEU A 15 -11.29 -7.60 -7.96
N HIS A 16 -11.93 -7.79 -9.11
CA HIS A 16 -12.07 -6.78 -10.15
C HIS A 16 -13.07 -5.68 -9.78
N ASN A 17 -14.09 -5.97 -8.98
CA ASN A 17 -15.00 -4.95 -8.45
C ASN A 17 -14.36 -4.22 -7.26
N SER A 18 -13.45 -4.85 -6.52
CA SER A 18 -12.54 -4.20 -5.57
C SER A 18 -11.67 -3.12 -6.23
N LEU A 19 -11.19 -3.39 -7.46
CA LEU A 19 -10.49 -2.40 -8.30
C LEU A 19 -11.38 -1.20 -8.69
N LYS A 20 -12.72 -1.35 -8.65
CA LYS A 20 -13.69 -0.31 -9.02
C LYS A 20 -14.34 0.38 -7.83
N LEU A 21 -14.32 -0.22 -6.64
CA LEU A 21 -14.80 0.39 -5.41
C LEU A 21 -13.73 1.35 -4.87
N TYR A 22 -13.64 2.49 -5.55
CA TYR A 22 -13.11 3.73 -5.02
C TYR A 22 -14.08 4.16 -3.92
N TYR A 23 -13.93 3.64 -2.71
CA TYR A 23 -14.55 4.30 -1.57
C TYR A 23 -13.79 5.60 -1.38
N PRO A 24 -14.40 6.78 -1.62
CA PRO A 24 -13.83 7.97 -1.04
C PRO A 24 -13.78 7.68 0.46
N CYS A 25 -12.57 7.61 1.03
CA CYS A 25 -12.40 7.97 2.42
C CYS A 25 -13.26 9.22 2.61
N LYS A 26 -14.26 9.18 3.52
CA LYS A 26 -15.22 10.28 3.69
C LYS A 26 -14.43 11.53 4.09
N PHE A 27 -13.96 12.27 3.10
CA PHE A 27 -13.17 13.47 3.30
C PHE A 27 -14.16 14.53 3.74
N THR A 28 -14.15 14.83 5.03
CA THR A 28 -14.46 16.19 5.43
C THR A 28 -13.39 17.05 4.77
N GLN A 29 -13.77 17.86 3.78
CA GLN A 29 -12.90 18.90 3.22
C GLN A 29 -12.61 19.91 4.33
N ARG A 30 -11.70 19.57 5.25
CA ARG A 30 -11.04 20.58 6.06
C ARG A 30 -10.15 21.35 5.10
N ASN A 31 -10.18 22.68 5.18
CA ASN A 31 -9.22 23.54 4.49
C ASN A 31 -7.83 23.26 5.05
N ILE A 32 -7.14 22.28 4.48
CA ILE A 32 -5.81 21.90 4.91
C ILE A 32 -4.82 22.80 4.17
N HIS A 33 -4.24 23.75 4.89
CA HIS A 33 -3.24 24.66 4.32
C HIS A 33 -1.84 24.09 4.53
N TYR A 34 -1.24 23.53 3.48
CA TYR A 34 0.18 23.15 3.44
C TYR A 34 0.83 23.53 2.12
N THR A 35 2.15 23.74 2.16
CA THR A 35 3.00 23.94 0.98
C THR A 35 4.09 22.87 0.97
N GLN A 36 4.33 22.25 -0.18
CA GLN A 36 5.41 21.27 -0.32
C GLN A 36 6.77 21.91 -0.05
N GLY A 37 7.55 21.31 0.85
CA GLY A 37 8.89 21.80 1.22
C GLY A 37 8.87 23.02 2.15
N GLN A 38 7.76 23.31 2.81
CA GLN A 38 7.67 24.40 3.78
C GLN A 38 8.63 24.20 4.97
N SER A 39 9.07 25.29 5.58
CA SER A 39 10.04 25.30 6.68
C SER A 39 9.46 26.05 7.89
N PRO A 40 8.63 25.41 8.74
CA PRO A 40 8.03 26.10 9.88
C PRO A 40 9.05 26.48 10.95
N GLU A 41 10.20 25.81 10.98
CA GLU A 41 11.32 26.07 11.89
C GLU A 41 12.64 26.11 11.08
N PRO A 42 13.67 26.83 11.56
CA PRO A 42 14.98 26.82 10.92
C PRO A 42 15.53 25.39 10.79
N SER A 43 16.04 25.05 9.60
CA SER A 43 16.61 23.72 9.30
C SER A 43 15.64 22.54 9.35
N LEU A 44 14.32 22.78 9.40
CA LEU A 44 13.29 21.75 9.35
C LEU A 44 12.44 21.92 8.09
N ARG A 45 12.37 20.90 7.23
CA ARG A 45 11.47 20.90 6.06
C ARG A 45 10.32 19.92 6.25
N GLU A 46 9.15 20.29 5.74
CA GLU A 46 7.96 19.44 5.77
C GLU A 46 7.51 19.12 4.33
N TYR A 47 7.22 17.84 4.11
CA TYR A 47 6.73 17.31 2.85
C TYR A 47 5.49 16.47 3.08
N PHE A 48 4.63 16.38 2.07
CA PHE A 48 3.33 15.74 2.18
C PHE A 48 3.15 14.71 1.08
N TYR A 49 2.99 13.45 1.45
CA TYR A 49 2.93 12.33 0.53
C TYR A 49 1.59 11.60 0.57
N TYR A 50 1.29 10.97 -0.55
CA TYR A 50 0.17 10.06 -0.72
C TYR A 50 0.67 8.71 -1.24
N ILE A 51 0.23 7.63 -0.59
CA ILE A 51 0.46 6.25 -1.01
C ILE A 51 -0.84 5.70 -1.60
N ASP A 52 -0.80 5.28 -2.86
CA ASP A 52 -1.96 4.65 -3.50
C ASP A 52 -2.05 3.14 -3.21
N HIS A 53 -3.14 2.51 -3.66
CA HIS A 53 -3.37 1.08 -3.53
C HIS A 53 -2.40 0.19 -4.34
N GLN A 54 -1.53 0.78 -5.17
CA GLN A 54 -0.45 0.08 -5.87
C GLN A 54 0.88 0.14 -5.08
N GLY A 55 0.94 0.91 -4.00
CA GLY A 55 2.15 1.12 -3.21
C GLY A 55 3.05 2.23 -3.74
N MET A 56 2.56 3.06 -4.67
CA MET A 56 3.32 4.17 -5.23
C MET A 56 3.26 5.38 -4.30
N VAL A 57 4.42 5.93 -3.97
CA VAL A 57 4.57 7.17 -3.21
C VAL A 57 4.55 8.35 -4.17
N SER A 58 3.71 9.34 -3.89
CA SER A 58 3.60 10.58 -4.67
C SER A 58 3.54 11.80 -3.76
N ALA A 59 4.13 12.92 -4.19
CA ALA A 59 3.89 14.23 -3.58
C ALA A 59 2.80 14.96 -4.35
N ARG A 60 1.84 15.59 -3.64
CA ARG A 60 0.77 16.39 -4.26
C ARG A 60 0.95 17.86 -3.89
N ASN A 61 0.85 18.75 -4.87
CA ASN A 61 0.74 20.18 -4.59
C ASN A 61 -0.73 20.55 -4.35
N HIS A 62 -1.03 21.28 -3.26
CA HIS A 62 -2.41 21.59 -2.88
C HIS A 62 -3.07 22.58 -3.85
N THR A 63 -2.29 23.41 -4.55
CA THR A 63 -2.79 24.52 -5.38
C THR A 63 -3.67 24.09 -6.55
N THR A 64 -3.51 22.89 -7.10
CA THR A 64 -4.22 22.48 -8.32
C THR A 64 -5.31 21.44 -8.11
N GLY A 65 -5.43 20.81 -6.93
CA GLY A 65 -6.53 19.86 -6.68
C GLY A 65 -6.55 18.62 -7.59
N TYR A 66 -5.57 18.43 -8.48
CA TYR A 66 -5.44 17.23 -9.32
C TYR A 66 -4.44 16.24 -8.68
N TYR A 67 -4.71 14.95 -8.79
CA TYR A 67 -3.65 13.96 -8.66
C TYR A 67 -2.76 14.15 -9.88
N ILE A 68 -1.45 14.28 -9.72
CA ILE A 68 -0.53 14.06 -10.84
C ILE A 68 -0.60 12.56 -11.14
N ARG A 69 -1.66 12.16 -11.85
CA ARG A 69 -1.81 10.85 -12.45
C ARG A 69 -1.24 11.03 -13.85
N LEU A 70 -0.08 10.41 -14.12
CA LEU A 70 0.35 10.14 -15.48
C LEU A 70 -0.83 9.45 -16.17
N ILE A 71 -1.54 10.17 -17.02
CA ILE A 71 -2.47 9.57 -17.97
C ILE A 71 -1.59 9.04 -19.10
N VAL A 72 -1.17 7.78 -18.99
CA VAL A 72 -0.76 7.00 -20.17
C VAL A 72 -2.06 6.62 -20.88
N THR A 73 -2.60 7.55 -21.68
CA THR A 73 -3.58 7.16 -22.69
C THR A 73 -2.79 6.79 -23.93
N THR A 74 -2.69 5.49 -24.15
CA THR A 74 -2.28 4.93 -25.44
C THR A 74 -3.33 5.34 -26.47
N MET A 75 -3.00 6.31 -27.31
CA MET A 75 -3.62 6.51 -28.62
C MET A 75 -2.48 6.58 -29.64
N LYS A 76 -2.73 5.91 -30.75
CA LYS A 76 -1.83 5.51 -31.83
C LYS A 76 -0.94 6.64 -32.36
N GLU A 77 0.28 6.23 -32.67
CA GLU A 77 1.17 6.74 -33.72
C GLU A 77 1.61 8.22 -33.73
N THR A 78 2.93 8.33 -33.86
CA THR A 78 3.75 9.48 -34.27
C THR A 78 4.11 10.52 -33.19
N HIS A 79 5.37 10.43 -32.76
CA HIS A 79 6.20 11.45 -32.10
C HIS A 79 5.61 12.16 -30.87
N ILE A 80 5.97 11.68 -29.68
CA ILE A 80 5.72 12.41 -28.43
C ILE A 80 7.06 12.68 -27.75
N ASN A 81 7.50 13.95 -27.78
CA ASN A 81 8.38 14.50 -26.76
C ASN A 81 7.57 14.60 -25.46
N VAL A 82 8.01 13.91 -24.42
CA VAL A 82 7.37 13.93 -23.09
C VAL A 82 8.03 15.04 -22.26
N ASP A 83 7.58 16.27 -22.44
CA ASP A 83 7.91 17.38 -21.54
C ASP A 83 6.69 17.68 -20.67
N LEU A 84 6.75 17.24 -19.41
CA LEU A 84 5.79 17.64 -18.38
C LEU A 84 6.19 19.04 -17.89
N PHE A 85 5.43 20.06 -18.31
CA PHE A 85 5.54 21.41 -17.80
C PHE A 85 5.18 21.45 -16.30
N LEU A 86 6.20 21.58 -15.46
CA LEU A 86 6.10 22.10 -14.10
C LEU A 86 6.00 23.62 -14.19
N ASP A 87 4.83 24.16 -14.52
CA ASP A 87 4.63 25.59 -14.33
C ASP A 87 4.28 25.83 -12.86
N ASP A 88 5.25 26.38 -12.14
CA ASP A 88 5.19 26.89 -10.77
C ASP A 88 5.23 25.91 -9.58
N SER A 89 6.13 24.91 -9.64
CA SER A 89 6.71 24.38 -8.40
C SER A 89 8.22 24.66 -8.38
N ARG A 90 8.68 25.47 -7.43
CA ARG A 90 10.10 25.86 -7.27
C ARG A 90 11.02 24.71 -6.83
N MET A 91 10.67 23.45 -7.07
CA MET A 91 11.45 22.29 -6.64
C MET A 91 11.60 21.28 -7.79
N LYS A 92 12.66 21.45 -8.59
CA LYS A 92 12.97 20.65 -9.79
C LYS A 92 13.29 19.16 -9.55
N ASN A 93 13.27 18.66 -8.30
CA ASN A 93 13.88 17.37 -7.93
C ASN A 93 12.95 16.33 -7.27
N PHE A 94 11.64 16.55 -7.15
CA PHE A 94 10.75 15.59 -6.48
C PHE A 94 10.40 14.35 -7.32
N THR A 95 10.21 14.51 -8.64
CA THR A 95 9.72 13.42 -9.49
C THR A 95 10.74 12.29 -9.67
N SER A 96 12.03 12.55 -9.45
CA SER A 96 13.09 11.54 -9.55
C SER A 96 13.36 10.80 -8.23
N CYS A 97 13.09 11.39 -7.06
CA CYS A 97 13.40 10.77 -5.76
C CYS A 97 12.51 9.56 -5.44
N PHE A 98 11.30 9.49 -6.02
CA PHE A 98 10.40 8.34 -5.86
C PHE A 98 10.87 7.07 -6.56
N LYS A 99 11.93 7.17 -7.37
CA LYS A 99 12.65 6.01 -7.95
C LYS A 99 13.96 5.72 -7.22
N ASP A 100 14.34 6.57 -6.25
CA ASP A 100 15.54 6.34 -5.45
C ASP A 100 15.27 5.26 -4.40
N ARG A 101 15.84 4.08 -4.65
CA ARG A 101 15.73 2.92 -3.77
C ARG A 101 16.23 3.21 -2.35
N LYS A 102 17.26 4.03 -2.16
CA LYS A 102 17.80 4.36 -0.82
C LYS A 102 16.82 5.24 -0.05
N PHE A 103 16.25 6.24 -0.72
CA PHE A 103 15.21 7.08 -0.13
C PHE A 103 14.01 6.25 0.31
N LEU A 104 13.47 5.40 -0.58
CA LEU A 104 12.32 4.55 -0.25
C LEU A 104 12.59 3.63 0.95
N VAL A 105 13.77 2.99 0.99
CA VAL A 105 14.17 2.16 2.14
C VAL A 105 14.18 2.98 3.43
N PHE A 106 14.78 4.17 3.41
CA PHE A 106 14.84 5.03 4.58
C PHE A 106 13.45 5.51 5.00
N PHE A 107 12.66 5.99 4.03
CA PHE A 107 11.31 6.51 4.21
C PHE A 107 10.39 5.48 4.87
N PHE A 108 10.32 4.26 4.34
CA PHE A 108 9.44 3.22 4.89
C PHE A 108 9.95 2.65 6.21
N LYS A 109 11.27 2.54 6.42
CA LYS A 109 11.82 2.09 7.72
C LYS A 109 11.55 3.06 8.86
N LYS A 110 11.34 4.34 8.55
CA LYS A 110 11.03 5.40 9.54
C LYS A 110 9.56 5.77 9.58
N LEU A 111 8.73 5.18 8.72
CA LEU A 111 7.29 5.43 8.67
C LEU A 111 6.61 4.89 9.93
N LYS A 112 5.80 5.74 10.56
CA LYS A 112 5.04 5.40 11.77
C LYS A 112 3.76 6.23 11.87
N MET A 113 2.88 5.87 12.80
CA MET A 113 1.72 6.69 13.15
C MET A 113 2.15 8.12 13.52
N ASN A 114 1.40 9.10 13.03
CA ASN A 114 1.59 10.50 13.34
C ASN A 114 1.00 10.82 14.73
N THR A 115 1.87 11.05 15.70
CA THR A 115 1.50 11.42 17.08
C THR A 115 1.80 12.88 17.40
N THR A 116 2.08 13.70 16.39
CA THR A 116 2.54 15.09 16.58
C THR A 116 1.41 16.10 16.74
N ASN A 117 0.15 15.67 16.60
CA ASN A 117 -1.05 16.52 16.49
C ASN A 117 -1.02 17.55 15.34
N ARG A 118 0.04 17.57 14.53
CA ARG A 118 0.14 18.39 13.32
C ARG A 118 -0.38 17.59 12.14
N TYR A 119 -1.19 18.25 11.31
CA TYR A 119 -1.79 17.68 10.10
C TYR A 119 -2.53 16.36 10.36
N PRO A 120 -3.63 16.36 11.16
CA PRO A 120 -4.36 15.15 11.52
C PRO A 120 -4.86 14.32 10.33
N GLU A 121 -5.04 14.96 9.17
CA GLU A 121 -5.37 14.32 7.90
C GLU A 121 -4.23 13.48 7.28
N PHE A 122 -3.02 13.58 7.83
CA PHE A 122 -1.87 12.75 7.52
C PHE A 122 -1.59 11.82 8.72
N PRO A 123 -2.23 10.63 8.75
CA PRO A 123 -2.16 9.72 9.89
C PRO A 123 -0.79 9.07 10.10
N TYR A 124 0.13 9.23 9.16
CA TYR A 124 1.49 8.69 9.25
C TYR A 124 2.55 9.77 9.05
N LEU A 125 3.74 9.51 9.59
CA LEU A 125 4.89 10.40 9.56
C LEU A 125 6.17 9.57 9.38
N SER A 126 7.03 10.00 8.46
CA SER A 126 8.39 9.47 8.31
C SER A 126 9.43 10.57 8.55
N LEU A 127 10.28 10.36 9.55
CA LEU A 127 11.32 11.32 9.95
C LEU A 127 12.64 11.01 9.26
N CYS A 128 13.06 11.88 8.34
CA CYS A 128 14.26 11.75 7.51
C CYS A 128 15.27 12.86 7.78
N GLY A 129 16.00 12.74 8.89
CA GLY A 129 16.97 13.74 9.32
C GLY A 129 16.27 15.07 9.60
N ARG A 130 16.53 16.07 8.75
CA ARG A 130 15.93 17.42 8.81
C ARG A 130 14.57 17.53 8.12
N GLU A 131 14.01 16.40 7.67
CA GLU A 131 12.77 16.36 6.88
C GLU A 131 11.68 15.58 7.63
N ARG A 132 10.51 16.20 7.78
CA ARG A 132 9.27 15.57 8.25
C ARG A 132 8.40 15.27 7.05
N ASN A 133 8.17 13.99 6.81
CA ASN A 133 7.38 13.52 5.68
C ASN A 133 6.02 13.06 6.21
N PHE A 134 5.01 13.93 6.13
CA PHE A 134 3.63 13.60 6.48
C PHE A 134 3.00 12.75 5.38
N VAL A 135 2.33 11.67 5.75
CA VAL A 135 1.86 10.66 4.80
C VAL A 135 0.40 10.32 5.07
N ARG A 136 -0.37 10.32 3.99
CA ARG A 136 -1.72 9.75 3.92
C ARG A 136 -1.74 8.64 2.87
N CYS A 137 -2.72 7.76 2.93
CA CYS A 137 -2.84 6.65 1.99
C CYS A 137 -4.29 6.41 1.59
N ASP A 138 -4.47 5.66 0.51
CA ASP A 138 -5.79 5.23 0.04
C ASP A 138 -6.46 4.23 0.99
N ASP A 139 -5.68 3.28 1.51
CA ASP A 139 -6.14 2.24 2.44
C ASP A 139 -5.10 2.04 3.55
N CYS A 140 -4.02 1.31 3.24
CA CYS A 140 -2.91 1.06 4.17
C CYS A 140 -1.63 1.74 3.65
N PRO A 141 -0.73 2.21 4.53
CA PRO A 141 0.53 2.83 4.13
C PRO A 141 1.54 1.81 3.57
N LEU A 142 1.40 0.53 3.96
CA LEU A 142 2.17 -0.57 3.41
C LEU A 142 1.32 -1.36 2.42
N VAL A 143 1.80 -1.43 1.19
CA VAL A 143 1.21 -2.23 0.12
C VAL A 143 2.23 -3.30 -0.32
N PHE A 144 1.85 -4.56 -0.13
CA PHE A 144 2.65 -5.72 -0.53
C PHE A 144 2.47 -6.02 -2.02
N THR A 145 3.58 -6.11 -2.73
CA THR A 145 3.61 -6.12 -4.20
C THR A 145 3.95 -7.48 -4.79
N HIS A 146 4.81 -8.25 -4.12
CA HIS A 146 5.22 -9.59 -4.53
C HIS A 146 5.79 -10.39 -3.36
N VAL A 147 5.81 -11.71 -3.50
CA VAL A 147 6.48 -12.63 -2.58
C VAL A 147 7.87 -12.99 -3.14
N ILE A 148 8.89 -12.98 -2.29
CA ILE A 148 10.23 -13.46 -2.62
C ILE A 148 10.62 -14.62 -1.70
N LYS A 149 11.52 -15.49 -2.18
CA LYS A 149 12.21 -16.49 -1.35
C LYS A 149 13.56 -15.93 -0.94
N THR A 150 13.85 -15.95 0.35
CA THR A 150 15.12 -15.52 0.93
C THR A 150 15.73 -16.63 1.76
N ILE A 151 17.07 -16.67 1.81
CA ILE A 151 17.80 -17.61 2.67
C ILE A 151 18.07 -16.88 3.99
N THR A 152 17.62 -17.46 5.09
CA THR A 152 17.87 -16.94 6.44
C THR A 152 19.33 -17.16 6.83
N THR A 153 19.79 -16.51 7.90
CA THR A 153 21.13 -16.71 8.45
C THR A 153 21.39 -18.15 8.91
N SER A 154 20.33 -18.92 9.20
CA SER A 154 20.42 -20.35 9.52
C SER A 154 20.39 -21.29 8.30
N GLY A 155 20.40 -20.73 7.08
CA GLY A 155 20.38 -21.50 5.83
C GLY A 155 18.99 -22.02 5.43
N THR A 156 17.94 -21.70 6.17
CA THR A 156 16.57 -22.10 5.82
C THR A 156 15.97 -21.13 4.80
N THR A 157 15.13 -21.63 3.90
CA THR A 157 14.40 -20.76 2.96
C THR A 157 13.14 -20.20 3.63
N GLU A 158 12.92 -18.91 3.54
CA GLU A 158 11.74 -18.21 4.03
C GLU A 158 11.10 -17.37 2.91
N ASN A 159 9.76 -17.44 2.81
CA ASN A 159 8.98 -16.56 1.95
C ASN A 159 8.76 -15.21 2.63
N ARG A 160 8.92 -14.10 1.90
CA ARG A 160 8.75 -12.74 2.41
C ARG A 160 7.90 -11.90 1.47
N LEU A 161 7.01 -11.07 2.03
CA LEU A 161 6.21 -10.10 1.28
C LEU A 161 6.97 -8.79 1.16
N CYS A 162 7.23 -8.35 -0.07
CA CYS A 162 7.94 -7.10 -0.37
C CYS A 162 6.99 -5.92 -0.52
N TYR A 163 7.43 -4.74 -0.08
CA TYR A 163 6.69 -3.48 -0.18
C TYR A 163 7.62 -2.32 -0.56
N GLY A 164 7.03 -1.16 -0.91
CA GLY A 164 7.78 0.07 -1.18
C GLY A 164 8.77 -0.02 -2.36
N HIS A 165 8.58 -0.97 -3.28
CA HIS A 165 9.38 -1.19 -4.49
C HIS A 165 10.91 -1.26 -4.28
N ALA A 166 11.38 -1.60 -3.08
CA ALA A 166 12.80 -1.71 -2.76
C ALA A 166 13.30 -3.17 -2.65
N GLY A 167 12.49 -4.13 -3.11
CA GLY A 167 12.80 -5.56 -3.10
C GLY A 167 12.96 -6.11 -1.68
N ASP A 168 13.95 -6.99 -1.53
CA ASP A 168 14.33 -7.68 -0.29
C ASP A 168 14.61 -6.74 0.90
N LEU A 169 15.11 -5.52 0.63
CA LEU A 169 15.41 -4.50 1.64
C LEU A 169 14.19 -4.00 2.42
N LEU A 170 12.99 -4.13 1.84
CA LEU A 170 11.70 -3.78 2.43
C LEU A 170 10.75 -4.96 2.30
N SER A 171 10.86 -5.88 3.26
CA SER A 171 10.05 -7.08 3.27
C SER A 171 9.67 -7.50 4.69
N VAL A 172 8.52 -8.15 4.83
CA VAL A 172 8.08 -8.81 6.06
C VAL A 172 8.01 -10.31 5.85
N LYS A 173 8.10 -11.09 6.93
CA LYS A 173 7.86 -12.54 6.86
C LYS A 173 6.45 -12.79 6.30
N PHE A 174 6.33 -13.72 5.38
CA PHE A 174 5.03 -14.15 4.88
C PHE A 174 4.44 -15.22 5.80
N GLU A 175 3.24 -14.96 6.33
CA GLU A 175 2.47 -15.86 7.19
C GLU A 175 1.19 -16.28 6.43
N PRO A 176 1.21 -17.40 5.67
CA PRO A 176 0.10 -17.80 4.81
C PRO A 176 -1.23 -17.93 5.53
N GLU A 177 -1.22 -18.40 6.78
CA GLU A 177 -2.41 -18.54 7.63
C GLU A 177 -3.01 -17.20 8.09
N ARG A 178 -2.30 -16.08 7.91
CA ARG A 178 -2.77 -14.74 8.29
C ARG A 178 -3.17 -13.88 7.10
N VAL A 179 -3.23 -14.44 5.89
CA VAL A 179 -3.83 -13.76 4.74
C VAL A 179 -5.32 -13.58 5.01
N HIS A 180 -5.81 -12.35 4.94
CA HIS A 180 -7.21 -12.03 5.19
C HIS A 180 -7.84 -11.38 3.95
N MET A 181 -8.92 -11.97 3.43
CA MET A 181 -9.72 -11.34 2.37
C MET A 181 -11.00 -10.76 2.98
N SER A 182 -11.18 -9.45 2.86
CA SER A 182 -12.40 -8.75 3.25
C SER A 182 -13.56 -9.25 2.39
N PRO A 183 -14.66 -9.74 2.98
CA PRO A 183 -15.80 -10.26 2.23
C PRO A 183 -16.59 -9.13 1.54
N GLU A 184 -16.58 -7.93 2.13
CA GLU A 184 -17.27 -6.74 1.63
C GLU A 184 -16.60 -6.15 0.40
N THR A 185 -15.28 -5.97 0.46
CA THR A 185 -14.53 -5.24 -0.57
C THR A 185 -13.76 -6.16 -1.51
N GLY A 186 -13.53 -7.41 -1.12
CA GLY A 186 -12.61 -8.32 -1.81
C GLY A 186 -11.13 -7.97 -1.64
N ARG A 187 -10.77 -6.91 -0.90
CA ARG A 187 -9.37 -6.56 -0.64
C ARG A 187 -8.70 -7.62 0.22
N VAL A 188 -7.42 -7.86 -0.06
CA VAL A 188 -6.61 -8.84 0.66
C VAL A 188 -5.60 -8.10 1.52
N TYR A 189 -5.44 -8.55 2.75
CA TYR A 189 -4.60 -7.95 3.78
C TYR A 189 -3.68 -9.00 4.39
N HIS A 190 -2.58 -8.53 4.97
CA HIS A 190 -1.63 -9.34 5.73
C HIS A 190 -1.07 -8.49 6.88
N PRO A 191 -0.61 -9.11 7.99
CA PRO A 191 0.08 -8.39 9.05
C PRO A 191 1.22 -7.50 8.54
N ALA A 192 1.30 -6.30 9.11
CA ALA A 192 2.36 -5.33 8.89
C ALA A 192 2.98 -4.90 10.23
N PRO A 193 4.10 -4.17 10.24
CA PRO A 193 4.69 -3.67 11.47
C PRO A 193 3.69 -2.82 12.28
N THR A 194 3.72 -2.95 13.60
CA THR A 194 2.81 -2.23 14.51
C THR A 194 2.95 -0.72 14.42
N ALA A 195 4.15 -0.22 14.11
CA ALA A 195 4.44 1.19 13.92
C ALA A 195 3.54 1.87 12.86
N VAL A 196 3.02 1.10 11.90
CA VAL A 196 2.20 1.60 10.78
C VAL A 196 0.76 1.08 10.81
N GLY A 197 0.26 0.70 11.99
CA GLY A 197 -1.14 0.26 12.17
C GLY A 197 -1.38 -1.23 11.99
N SER A 198 -0.31 -2.04 11.95
CA SER A 198 -0.37 -3.52 11.99
C SER A 198 -1.03 -4.24 10.80
N ILE A 199 -1.64 -3.50 9.85
CA ILE A 199 -2.31 -4.04 8.67
C ILE A 199 -1.62 -3.50 7.41
N GLY A 200 -1.29 -4.40 6.47
CA GLY A 200 -0.83 -4.04 5.14
C GLY A 200 -1.78 -4.56 4.07
N LEU A 201 -1.93 -3.79 2.99
CA LEU A 201 -2.75 -4.14 1.84
C LEU A 201 -1.93 -5.03 0.90
N VAL A 202 -2.52 -6.08 0.35
CA VAL A 202 -1.94 -6.85 -0.75
C VAL A 202 -2.39 -6.19 -2.07
N GLN A 203 -1.42 -5.76 -2.89
CA GLN A 203 -1.67 -5.14 -4.18
C GLN A 203 -2.57 -6.03 -5.05
N SER A 204 -3.47 -5.42 -5.83
CA SER A 204 -4.46 -6.15 -6.61
C SER A 204 -3.87 -7.24 -7.52
N LYS A 205 -2.70 -6.98 -8.13
CA LYS A 205 -1.99 -7.98 -8.94
C LYS A 205 -1.66 -9.23 -8.11
N LEU A 206 -1.05 -9.05 -6.93
CA LEU A 206 -0.71 -10.13 -6.03
C LEU A 206 -1.97 -10.78 -5.42
N ALA A 207 -3.02 -10.01 -5.15
CA ALA A 207 -4.30 -10.54 -4.64
C ALA A 207 -4.97 -11.48 -5.66
N ILE A 208 -4.89 -11.16 -6.95
CA ILE A 208 -5.37 -12.05 -8.04
C ILE A 208 -4.50 -13.30 -8.14
N GLU A 209 -3.19 -13.21 -7.91
CA GLU A 209 -2.32 -14.38 -7.82
C GLU A 209 -2.71 -15.26 -6.62
N PHE A 210 -2.98 -14.64 -5.47
CA PHE A 210 -3.44 -15.31 -4.25
C PHE A 210 -4.81 -15.96 -4.42
N SER A 211 -5.67 -15.40 -5.27
CA SER A 211 -7.03 -15.90 -5.46
C SER A 211 -7.10 -17.35 -5.93
N LYS A 212 -6.05 -17.83 -6.60
CA LYS A 212 -5.92 -19.21 -7.09
C LYS A 212 -5.72 -20.22 -5.97
N TYR A 213 -5.33 -19.74 -4.79
CA TYR A 213 -4.94 -20.54 -3.65
C TYR A 213 -5.98 -20.52 -2.51
N PHE A 214 -7.02 -19.70 -2.63
CA PHE A 214 -8.09 -19.63 -1.64
C PHE A 214 -9.11 -20.77 -1.80
N ARG A 215 -9.61 -21.26 -0.66
CA ARG A 215 -10.75 -22.18 -0.58
C ARG A 215 -11.87 -21.57 0.25
N PHE A 216 -13.11 -21.73 -0.20
CA PHE A 216 -14.31 -21.09 0.37
C PHE A 216 -15.31 -22.15 0.86
N ASP A 217 -14.97 -22.84 1.96
CA ASP A 217 -15.82 -23.94 2.46
C ASP A 217 -17.17 -23.42 2.99
N ASN A 218 -17.24 -22.16 3.44
CA ASN A 218 -18.46 -21.50 3.92
C ASN A 218 -19.23 -20.78 2.79
N GLY A 219 -18.93 -21.06 1.52
CA GLY A 219 -19.55 -20.42 0.37
C GLY A 219 -18.83 -19.15 -0.10
N GLU A 220 -18.91 -18.88 -1.41
CA GLU A 220 -18.13 -17.85 -2.11
C GLU A 220 -18.49 -16.41 -1.72
N HIS A 221 -19.64 -16.21 -1.09
CA HIS A 221 -20.05 -14.90 -0.58
C HIS A 221 -19.30 -14.51 0.69
N ASN A 222 -18.74 -15.48 1.42
CA ASN A 222 -18.00 -15.28 2.65
C ASN A 222 -16.48 -15.20 2.39
N SER A 223 -15.71 -14.90 3.44
CA SER A 223 -14.25 -14.94 3.40
C SER A 223 -13.75 -16.38 3.20
N PRO A 224 -12.58 -16.58 2.56
CA PRO A 224 -11.98 -17.90 2.41
C PRO A 224 -11.66 -18.50 3.77
N THR A 225 -11.79 -19.81 3.88
CA THR A 225 -11.49 -20.57 5.10
C THR A 225 -10.06 -21.11 5.08
N HIS A 226 -9.50 -21.34 3.89
CA HIS A 226 -8.15 -21.88 3.72
C HIS A 226 -7.37 -21.15 2.63
N PHE A 227 -6.05 -21.22 2.73
CA PHE A 227 -5.11 -20.73 1.74
C PHE A 227 -4.02 -21.79 1.51
N THR A 228 -3.82 -22.20 0.27
CA THR A 228 -2.83 -23.22 -0.09
C THR A 228 -1.57 -22.58 -0.66
N TRP A 229 -0.45 -22.70 0.03
CA TRP A 229 0.82 -22.10 -0.40
C TRP A 229 1.97 -23.10 -0.31
N ASP A 230 2.83 -23.16 -1.32
CA ASP A 230 3.94 -24.14 -1.42
C ASP A 230 3.47 -25.58 -1.09
N MET A 231 2.35 -26.02 -1.68
CA MET A 231 1.70 -27.33 -1.49
C MET A 231 1.15 -27.60 -0.07
N THR A 232 1.23 -26.64 0.84
CA THR A 232 0.70 -26.76 2.20
C THR A 232 -0.62 -26.00 2.32
N SER A 233 -1.64 -26.64 2.86
CA SER A 233 -2.94 -26.00 3.13
C SER A 233 -2.98 -25.42 4.54
N TYR A 234 -3.24 -24.12 4.63
CA TYR A 234 -3.33 -23.38 5.89
C TYR A 234 -4.79 -23.02 6.18
N THR A 235 -5.28 -23.29 7.39
CA THR A 235 -6.54 -22.72 7.87
C THR A 235 -6.33 -21.25 8.22
N LEU A 236 -7.15 -20.37 7.64
CA LEU A 236 -6.98 -18.93 7.81
C LEU A 236 -7.44 -18.47 9.19
N LYS A 237 -6.59 -17.68 9.84
CA LYS A 237 -6.87 -17.02 11.11
C LYS A 237 -7.41 -15.63 10.80
N THR A 238 -8.67 -15.36 11.14
CA THR A 238 -9.34 -14.08 10.85
C THR A 238 -9.34 -13.11 12.02
N ASP A 239 -9.17 -13.61 13.25
CA ASP A 239 -9.40 -12.85 14.48
C ASP A 239 -8.43 -11.67 14.65
N TRP A 240 -7.21 -11.81 14.13
CA TRP A 240 -6.19 -10.75 14.22
C TRP A 240 -6.63 -9.46 13.53
N TYR A 241 -7.33 -9.57 12.39
CA TYR A 241 -7.77 -8.41 11.60
C TYR A 241 -8.89 -7.66 12.34
N ALA A 242 -9.88 -8.40 12.85
CA ALA A 242 -10.98 -7.82 13.62
C ALA A 242 -10.47 -7.13 14.89
N ALA A 243 -9.59 -7.78 15.66
CA ALA A 243 -9.02 -7.22 16.88
C ALA A 243 -8.29 -5.89 16.63
N ILE A 244 -7.50 -5.78 15.53
CA ILE A 244 -6.82 -4.52 15.21
C ILE A 244 -7.81 -3.43 14.78
N LYS A 245 -8.84 -3.78 14.00
CA LYS A 245 -9.85 -2.81 13.55
C LYS A 245 -10.68 -2.27 14.72
N GLU A 246 -11.02 -3.10 15.70
CA GLU A 246 -11.70 -2.68 16.92
C GLU A 246 -10.84 -1.69 17.74
N LEU A 247 -9.55 -2.01 17.95
CA LEU A 247 -8.60 -1.11 18.63
C LEU A 247 -8.46 0.25 17.93
N THR A 248 -8.45 0.24 16.59
CA THR A 248 -8.34 1.46 15.78
C THR A 248 -9.61 2.31 15.84
N THR A 249 -10.78 1.69 16.03
CA THR A 249 -12.06 2.40 16.11
C THR A 249 -12.29 3.04 17.49
N GLN A 250 -11.71 2.46 18.56
CA GLN A 250 -11.79 2.99 19.93
C GLN A 250 -10.82 4.15 20.19
N THR A 251 -9.85 4.39 19.31
CA THR A 251 -8.84 5.45 19.44
C THR A 251 -9.15 6.74 18.67
N VAL A 252 -10.33 6.82 18.04
CA VAL A 252 -10.82 7.98 17.26
C VAL A 252 -11.91 8.73 18.02
#